data_AF-A0A0D6LFB4-F1
#
_entry.id   AF-A0A0D6LFB4-F1
#
_cell.length_a   1.000
_cell.length_b   1.000
_cell.length_c   1.000
_cell.angle_alpha   90.00
_cell.angle_beta   90.00
_cell.angle_gamma   90.00
#
_symmetry.space_group_name_H-M   'P 1'
#
loop_
_entity.id
_entity.type
_entity.pdbx_description
1 polymer ?
#
loop_
_entity_poly.entity_id
_entity_poly.type
_entity_poly.pdbx_seq_one_letter_code
_entity_poly.pdbx_strand_id
1 'polypeptide(L)'
;MNFLPEGNGIHELLHDSVDKYWQSDGPQPHTVTIEFPRKTDISFVMMYLDFKNDESYTPSKIIVHLGSSLVHLDDGLPVEFNEPTGWQVGLFLIKIRSFIRVHAFIVMLLQLF
;
A
#
# COMPACT_ATOMS: atom_id res chain seq x y z
N MET A 1 0.69 -17.94 -14.39
CA MET A 1 0.42 -17.96 -12.94
C MET A 1 1.67 -18.52 -12.30
N ASN A 2 2.52 -17.65 -11.77
CA ASN A 2 3.67 -18.10 -11.00
C ASN A 2 3.23 -18.22 -9.56
N PHE A 3 3.45 -19.41 -8.98
CA PHE A 3 3.14 -19.68 -7.59
C PHE A 3 4.22 -19.01 -6.74
N LEU A 4 3.82 -18.02 -5.94
CA LEU A 4 4.66 -17.53 -4.85
C LEU A 4 4.98 -18.71 -3.91
N PRO A 5 6.14 -18.72 -3.24
CA PRO A 5 6.44 -19.70 -2.21
C PRO A 5 5.30 -19.74 -1.19
N GLU A 6 4.88 -20.94 -0.76
CA GLU A 6 3.88 -21.11 0.30
C GLU A 6 4.31 -20.30 1.53
N GLY A 7 3.66 -19.17 1.80
CA GLY A 7 3.91 -18.38 3.01
C GLY A 7 3.95 -16.86 2.86
N ASN A 8 4.12 -16.29 1.65
CA ASN A 8 4.31 -14.84 1.47
C ASN A 8 3.25 -14.20 0.54
N GLY A 9 2.01 -14.65 0.67
CA GLY A 9 0.89 -14.17 -0.15
C GLY A 9 0.35 -12.80 0.28
N ILE A 10 -0.59 -12.25 -0.49
CA ILE A 10 -1.19 -10.93 -0.22
C ILE A 10 -1.88 -10.85 1.16
N HIS A 11 -2.34 -11.99 1.70
CA HIS A 11 -2.96 -12.07 3.00
C HIS A 11 -2.01 -11.75 4.16
N GLU A 12 -0.70 -11.90 3.96
CA GLU A 12 0.29 -11.59 5.00
C GLU A 12 0.36 -10.07 5.29
N LEU A 13 -0.07 -9.20 4.37
CA LEU A 13 -0.21 -7.76 4.63
C LEU A 13 -1.20 -7.43 5.76
N LEU A 14 -2.12 -8.34 6.06
CA LEU A 14 -3.14 -8.18 7.09
C LEU A 14 -2.83 -8.99 8.35
N HIS A 15 -1.66 -9.64 8.41
CA HIS A 15 -1.26 -10.44 9.55
C HIS A 15 -0.74 -9.56 10.70
N ASP A 16 -0.98 -9.97 11.95
CA ASP A 16 -0.59 -9.17 13.14
C ASP A 16 0.92 -9.16 13.41
N SER A 17 1.64 -10.16 12.90
CA SER A 17 3.11 -10.23 13.01
C SER A 17 3.77 -9.47 11.86
N VAL A 18 4.68 -8.56 12.22
CA VAL A 18 5.55 -7.82 11.30
C VAL A 18 6.64 -8.69 10.67
N ASP A 19 6.83 -9.92 11.15
CA ASP A 19 7.76 -10.89 10.56
C ASP A 19 7.18 -11.57 9.31
N LYS A 20 5.88 -11.39 9.07
CA LYS A 20 5.20 -11.91 7.87
C LYS A 20 4.99 -10.79 6.87
N TYR A 21 5.26 -11.09 5.60
CA TYR A 21 5.28 -10.09 4.55
C TYR A 21 4.70 -10.65 3.25
N TRP A 22 4.19 -9.74 2.43
CA TRP A 22 3.83 -10.06 1.06
C TRP A 22 5.05 -9.85 0.16
N GLN A 23 5.30 -10.82 -0.71
CA GLN A 23 6.30 -10.70 -1.78
C GLN A 23 5.59 -10.71 -3.13
N SER A 24 5.79 -9.66 -3.93
CA SER A 24 5.30 -9.63 -5.31
C SER A 24 6.24 -10.38 -6.25
N ASP A 25 5.68 -11.21 -7.14
CA ASP A 25 6.39 -11.79 -8.29
C ASP A 25 5.74 -11.27 -9.57
N GLY A 26 6.38 -10.29 -10.21
CA GLY A 26 5.85 -9.65 -11.42
C GLY A 26 6.66 -8.44 -11.87
N PRO A 27 6.29 -7.82 -13.00
CA PRO A 27 6.90 -6.58 -13.45
C PRO A 27 6.55 -5.40 -12.52
N GLN A 28 7.48 -4.47 -12.38
CA GLN A 28 7.21 -3.19 -11.73
C GLN A 28 6.38 -2.27 -12.63
N PRO A 29 5.59 -1.35 -12.05
CA PRO A 29 5.39 -1.19 -10.60
C PRO A 29 4.46 -2.27 -10.04
N HIS A 30 4.73 -2.73 -8.83
CA HIS A 30 3.81 -3.64 -8.13
C HIS A 30 2.55 -2.88 -7.72
N THR A 31 1.46 -3.59 -7.45
CA THR A 31 0.19 -2.96 -7.06
C THR A 31 -0.55 -3.87 -6.11
N VAL A 32 -1.00 -3.29 -4.99
CA VAL A 32 -1.99 -3.88 -4.09
C VAL A 32 -3.28 -3.12 -4.29
N THR A 33 -4.35 -3.81 -4.65
CA THR A 33 -5.70 -3.23 -4.76
C THR A 33 -6.52 -3.60 -3.54
N ILE A 34 -7.11 -2.60 -2.89
CA ILE A 34 -8.09 -2.81 -1.82
C ILE A 34 -9.46 -2.45 -2.38
N GLU A 35 -10.50 -3.22 -2.04
CA GLU A 35 -11.87 -2.88 -2.44
C GLU A 35 -12.79 -2.98 -1.23
N PHE A 36 -13.64 -1.96 -1.04
CA PHE A 36 -14.65 -1.98 0.01
C PHE A 36 -16.03 -2.33 -0.61
N PRO A 37 -16.80 -3.23 0.02
CA PRO A 37 -18.11 -3.65 -0.49
C PRO A 37 -19.15 -2.52 -0.50
N ARG A 38 -18.88 -1.44 0.23
CA ARG A 38 -19.68 -0.22 0.30
C ARG A 38 -18.76 0.98 0.48
N LYS A 39 -19.28 2.18 0.20
CA LYS A 39 -18.57 3.43 0.50
C LYS A 39 -18.13 3.45 1.97
N THR A 40 -16.83 3.56 2.18
CA THR A 40 -16.19 3.47 3.48
C THR A 40 -15.37 4.73 3.70
N ASP A 41 -15.56 5.36 4.85
CA ASP A 41 -14.76 6.50 5.27
C ASP A 41 -13.40 5.99 5.76
N ILE A 42 -12.33 6.43 5.12
CA ILE A 42 -10.96 6.08 5.50
C ILE A 42 -10.28 7.31 6.07
N SER A 43 -9.73 7.16 7.26
CA SER A 43 -8.96 8.22 7.91
C SER A 43 -7.49 8.18 7.50
N PHE A 44 -6.92 6.97 7.44
CA PHE A 44 -5.52 6.72 7.13
C PHE A 44 -5.24 5.27 6.75
N VAL A 45 -4.05 5.05 6.22
CA VAL A 45 -3.47 3.73 5.93
C VAL A 45 -2.14 3.65 6.68
N MET A 46 -1.86 2.52 7.31
CA MET A 46 -0.54 2.27 7.91
C MET A 46 0.11 1.09 7.22
N MET A 47 1.42 1.17 7.04
CA MET A 47 2.25 0.11 6.46
C MET A 47 3.50 -0.01 7.30
N TYR A 48 3.88 -1.23 7.67
CA TYR A 48 5.15 -1.47 8.33
C TYR A 48 6.24 -1.60 7.27
N LEU A 49 7.28 -0.79 7.35
CA LEU A 49 8.45 -0.85 6.46
C LEU A 49 9.70 -1.03 7.31
N ASP A 50 10.64 -1.89 6.90
CA ASP A 50 11.87 -2.13 7.64
C ASP A 50 13.08 -2.28 6.72
N PHE A 51 13.73 -1.15 6.42
CA PHE A 51 14.90 -1.12 5.55
C PHE A 51 16.03 -2.03 6.01
N LYS A 52 16.18 -2.25 7.32
CA LYS A 52 17.28 -3.07 7.84
C LYS A 52 17.08 -4.55 7.56
N ASN A 53 15.82 -4.99 7.52
CA ASN A 53 15.47 -6.39 7.27
C ASN A 53 15.17 -6.64 5.79
N ASP A 54 14.57 -5.68 5.10
CA ASP A 54 14.08 -5.83 3.72
C ASP A 54 15.07 -5.30 2.67
N GLU A 55 16.01 -4.44 3.05
CA GLU A 55 17.01 -3.82 2.15
C GLU A 55 16.37 -3.28 0.86
N SER A 56 16.75 -3.81 -0.31
CA SER A 56 16.24 -3.39 -1.62
C SER A 56 14.76 -3.73 -1.84
N TYR A 57 14.15 -4.60 -1.03
CA TYR A 57 12.71 -4.88 -1.04
C TYR A 57 11.88 -3.78 -0.38
N THR A 58 12.53 -2.84 0.30
CA THR A 58 11.85 -1.70 0.92
C THR A 58 11.44 -0.67 -0.13
N PRO A 59 10.15 -0.25 -0.19
CA PRO A 59 9.75 0.82 -1.08
C PRO A 59 10.45 2.14 -0.72
N SER A 60 11.06 2.76 -1.73
CA SER A 60 11.51 4.17 -1.65
C SER A 60 10.36 5.16 -1.89
N LYS A 61 9.29 4.70 -2.53
CA LYS A 61 8.11 5.50 -2.87
C LYS A 61 6.87 4.64 -2.88
N ILE A 62 5.76 5.19 -2.40
CA ILE A 62 4.41 4.63 -2.54
C ILE A 62 3.50 5.74 -3.04
N ILE A 63 2.67 5.44 -4.04
CA ILE A 63 1.62 6.35 -4.48
C ILE A 63 0.30 5.78 -4.01
N VAL A 64 -0.55 6.58 -3.36
CA VAL A 64 -1.88 6.14 -2.96
C VAL A 64 -2.92 6.83 -3.83
N HIS A 65 -3.60 6.04 -4.64
CA HIS A 65 -4.76 6.48 -5.39
C HIS A 65 -6.03 6.30 -4.55
N LEU A 66 -7.04 7.13 -4.78
CA LEU A 66 -8.36 7.00 -4.16
C LEU A 66 -9.44 7.23 -5.22
N GLY A 67 -10.53 6.47 -5.17
CA GLY A 67 -11.56 6.56 -6.19
C GLY A 67 -12.92 6.05 -5.79
N SER A 68 -13.90 6.24 -6.68
CA SER A 68 -15.23 5.64 -6.54
C SER A 68 -15.34 4.27 -7.23
N SER A 69 -14.40 3.94 -8.11
CA SER A 69 -14.26 2.66 -8.83
C SER A 69 -12.85 2.56 -9.42
N LEU A 70 -12.41 1.37 -9.84
CA LEU A 70 -11.10 1.16 -10.50
C LEU A 70 -10.86 2.03 -11.75
N VAL A 71 -11.93 2.42 -12.44
CA VAL A 71 -11.86 3.31 -13.63
C VAL A 71 -11.91 4.80 -13.28
N HIS A 72 -12.10 5.15 -12.01
CA HIS A 72 -12.26 6.51 -11.51
C HIS A 72 -11.42 6.74 -10.26
N LEU A 73 -10.10 6.61 -10.42
CA LEU A 73 -9.09 6.93 -9.41
C LEU A 73 -8.65 8.39 -9.57
N ASP A 74 -8.21 9.01 -8.48
CA ASP A 74 -7.55 10.31 -8.50
C ASP A 74 -6.10 10.22 -9.00
N ASP A 75 -5.43 11.37 -9.09
CA ASP A 75 -4.06 11.48 -9.57
C ASP A 75 -3.02 10.79 -8.66
N GLY A 76 -3.44 10.34 -7.48
CA GLY A 76 -2.60 9.71 -6.47
C GLY A 76 -1.78 10.72 -5.67
N LEU A 77 -1.50 10.35 -4.42
CA LEU A 77 -0.59 11.09 -3.54
C LEU A 77 0.72 10.30 -3.38
N PRO A 78 1.86 10.81 -3.91
CA PRO A 78 3.14 10.17 -3.67
C PRO A 78 3.62 10.43 -2.24
N VAL A 79 4.15 9.38 -1.62
CA VAL A 79 4.85 9.39 -0.34
C VAL A 79 6.21 8.77 -0.57
N GLU A 80 7.26 9.50 -0.22
CA GLU A 80 8.65 9.06 -0.37
C GLU A 80 9.21 8.65 0.99
N PHE A 81 10.05 7.62 0.99
CA PHE A 81 10.67 7.05 2.17
C PHE A 81 12.19 7.00 1.98
N ASN A 82 12.92 7.26 3.06
CA ASN A 82 14.37 7.13 3.09
C ASN A 82 14.75 6.19 4.23
N GLU A 83 15.17 4.98 3.89
CA GLU A 83 15.54 3.91 4.83
C GLU A 83 14.56 3.79 6.02
N PRO A 84 13.23 3.66 5.76
CA PRO A 84 12.23 3.69 6.83
C PRO A 84 12.39 2.49 7.77
N THR A 85 12.00 2.67 9.03
CA THR A 85 11.91 1.57 10.00
C THR A 85 10.67 1.76 10.87
N GLY A 86 9.84 0.72 10.94
CA GLY A 86 8.61 0.71 11.73
C GLY A 86 7.37 1.12 10.94
N TRP A 87 6.29 1.39 11.68
CA TRP A 87 5.01 1.81 11.12
C TRP A 87 5.08 3.17 10.45
N GLN A 88 4.85 3.19 9.14
CA GLN A 88 4.70 4.38 8.32
C GLN A 88 3.22 4.68 8.11
N VAL A 89 2.85 5.94 8.23
CA VAL A 89 1.47 6.39 8.03
C VAL A 89 1.34 6.98 6.63
N GLY A 90 0.66 6.26 5.75
CA GLY A 90 0.23 6.73 4.43
C GLY A 90 -1.14 7.40 4.54
N LEU A 91 -1.22 8.68 4.16
CA LEU A 91 -2.38 9.57 4.23
C LEU A 91 -2.84 9.95 5.65
N PHE A 92 -2.50 11.17 6.05
CA PHE A 92 -3.35 12.04 6.84
C PHE A 92 -3.19 13.50 6.38
N LEU A 93 -4.32 14.21 6.25
CA LEU A 93 -4.48 15.68 6.29
C LEU A 93 -4.38 16.54 5.01
N ILE A 94 -4.47 16.00 3.78
CA ILE A 94 -4.50 16.87 2.57
C ILE A 94 -5.75 16.67 1.69
N LYS A 95 -6.93 16.59 2.31
CA LYS A 95 -8.09 17.34 1.80
C LYS A 95 -8.92 17.82 2.98
N ILE A 96 -8.52 18.99 3.44
CA ILE A 96 -9.14 19.83 4.46
C ILE A 96 -10.68 19.76 4.30
N ARG A 97 -11.36 19.20 5.32
CA ARG A 97 -12.80 19.32 5.68
C ARG A 97 -13.82 18.20 5.42
N SER A 98 -13.52 17.03 4.87
CA SER A 98 -14.55 15.97 4.86
C SER A 98 -13.94 14.59 4.75
N PHE A 99 -14.46 13.65 5.56
CA PHE A 99 -14.31 12.22 5.33
C PHE A 99 -14.51 11.95 3.83
N ILE A 100 -13.52 11.34 3.19
CA ILE A 100 -13.65 10.92 1.81
C ILE A 100 -14.44 9.61 1.87
N ARG A 101 -15.70 9.62 1.41
CA ARG A 101 -16.47 8.41 1.16
C ARG A 101 -15.95 7.75 -0.10
N VAL A 102 -15.00 6.84 0.06
CA VAL A 102 -14.37 6.14 -1.07
C VAL A 102 -14.85 4.69 -1.13
N HIS A 103 -14.93 4.16 -2.35
CA HIS A 103 -14.67 2.73 -2.55
C HIS A 103 -13.15 2.69 -2.72
N ALA A 104 -12.41 2.72 -1.62
CA ALA A 104 -11.00 3.05 -1.73
C ALA A 104 -10.23 1.91 -2.39
N PHE A 105 -9.40 2.26 -3.37
CA PHE A 105 -8.42 1.39 -3.99
C PHE A 105 -7.05 1.96 -3.68
N ILE A 106 -6.34 1.38 -2.73
CA ILE A 106 -4.90 1.62 -2.65
C ILE A 106 -4.31 1.04 -3.94
N VAL A 107 -3.28 1.67 -4.51
CA VAL A 107 -2.48 1.12 -5.61
C VAL A 107 -1.03 1.37 -5.23
N MET A 108 -0.46 0.47 -4.43
CA MET A 108 0.90 0.64 -3.90
C MET A 108 1.95 0.39 -4.99
N LEU A 109 2.43 1.44 -5.64
CA LEU A 109 3.55 1.37 -6.58
C LEU A 109 4.88 1.25 -5.81
N LEU A 110 5.35 0.04 -5.54
CA LEU A 110 6.73 -0.20 -5.11
C LEU A 110 7.67 0.05 -6.30
N GLN A 111 8.52 1.08 -6.21
CA GLN A 111 9.70 1.20 -7.06
C GLN A 111 10.90 0.61 -6.30
N LEU A 112 11.33 -0.57 -6.73
CA LEU A 112 12.59 -1.19 -6.30
C LEU A 112 13.66 -0.70 -7.29
N PHE A 113 14.70 -0.02 -6.81
CA PHE A 113 15.91 0.23 -7.59
C PHE A 113 16.91 -0.90 -7.35
#